data_AF-A0A7K8QRX7-F1
#
_entry.id   AF-A0A7K8QRX7-F1
#
_cell.length_a   1.000
_cell.length_b   1.000
_cell.length_c   1.000
_cell.angle_alpha   90.00
_cell.angle_beta   90.00
_cell.angle_gamma   90.00
#
_symmetry.space_group_name_H-M   'P 1'
#
loop_
_entity.id
_entity.type
_entity.pdbx_description
1 polymer ?
#
loop_
_entity_poly.entity_id
_entity_poly.type
_entity_poly.pdbx_seq_one_letter_code
_entity_poly.pdbx_strand_id
1 'polypeptide(L)'
;MSLPAKRCGRPPVLSFLEKKKRKQSLDKRRGKTRIYVGNHIDRWLMLKEKLDFRNDAEVAGFLLDLYDNYHPLSKVLLCPLPEGMRRISVKEGRALSGSTSFIAADGT
;
A
#
# COMPACT_ATOMS: atom_id res chain seq x y z
N MET A 1 45.56 13.74 -33.60
CA MET A 1 44.51 14.42 -32.82
C MET A 1 43.16 14.15 -33.46
N SER A 2 42.33 13.27 -32.91
CA SER A 2 40.96 13.02 -33.40
C SER A 2 39.96 13.51 -32.37
N LEU A 3 39.15 14.51 -32.76
CA LEU A 3 38.09 15.05 -31.92
C LEU A 3 36.92 14.05 -31.82
N PRO A 4 36.29 13.87 -30.65
CA PRO A 4 35.12 13.02 -30.51
C PRO A 4 33.93 13.64 -31.26
N ALA A 5 33.20 12.81 -32.00
CA ALA A 5 32.03 13.21 -32.76
C ALA A 5 30.96 13.83 -31.83
N LYS A 6 30.44 14.99 -32.24
CA LYS A 6 29.41 15.76 -31.55
C LYS A 6 28.16 14.89 -31.34
N ARG A 7 27.73 14.73 -30.08
CA ARG A 7 26.44 14.11 -29.75
C ARG A 7 25.31 15.10 -30.07
N CYS A 8 24.82 15.06 -31.31
CA CYS A 8 23.56 15.73 -31.65
C CYS A 8 22.40 14.98 -30.96
N GLY A 9 21.42 15.71 -30.42
CA GLY A 9 20.29 15.22 -29.62
C GLY A 9 19.32 14.24 -30.30
N ARG A 10 19.73 13.59 -31.39
CA ARG A 10 19.03 12.43 -31.95
C ARG A 10 19.42 11.22 -31.12
N PRO A 11 18.50 10.61 -30.35
CA PRO A 11 18.82 9.41 -29.59
C PRO A 11 19.41 8.37 -30.55
N PRO A 12 20.45 7.62 -30.12
CA PRO A 12 21.04 6.56 -30.92
C PRO A 12 19.94 5.68 -31.51
N VAL A 13 20.04 5.36 -32.80
CA VAL A 13 19.13 4.40 -33.45
C VAL A 13 19.43 3.04 -32.85
N LEU A 14 18.87 2.79 -31.67
CA LEU A 14 18.98 1.53 -30.98
C LEU A 14 18.47 0.44 -31.91
N SER A 15 19.22 -0.65 -31.99
CA SER A 15 18.78 -1.87 -32.66
C SER A 15 17.47 -2.36 -32.04
N PHE A 16 16.75 -3.22 -32.76
CA PHE A 16 15.50 -3.80 -32.26
C PHE A 16 15.70 -4.52 -30.91
N LEU A 17 16.84 -5.23 -30.75
CA LEU A 17 17.20 -5.90 -29.51
C LEU A 17 17.45 -4.91 -28.36
N GLU A 18 18.16 -3.81 -28.61
CA GLU A 18 18.40 -2.78 -27.60
C GLU A 18 17.13 -2.04 -27.19
N LYS A 19 16.23 -1.73 -28.14
CA LYS A 19 14.90 -1.16 -27.86
C LYS A 19 14.08 -2.10 -26.98
N LYS A 20 14.07 -3.41 -27.29
CA LYS A 20 13.37 -4.43 -26.52
C LYS A 20 13.91 -4.54 -25.08
N LYS A 21 15.24 -4.61 -24.92
CA LYS A 21 15.89 -4.63 -23.59
C LYS A 21 15.59 -3.37 -22.78
N ARG A 22 15.62 -2.19 -23.40
CA ARG A 22 15.29 -0.91 -22.76
C ARG A 22 13.82 -0.87 -22.32
N LYS A 23 12.88 -1.31 -23.16
CA LYS A 23 11.46 -1.38 -22.79
C LYS A 23 11.25 -2.36 -21.63
N GLN A 24 11.83 -3.56 -21.71
CA GLN A 24 11.71 -4.59 -20.68
C GLN A 24 12.25 -4.13 -19.32
N SER A 25 13.37 -3.40 -19.30
CA SER A 25 13.92 -2.88 -18.03
C SER A 25 13.03 -1.81 -17.42
N LEU A 26 12.42 -0.94 -18.24
CA LEU A 26 11.44 0.05 -17.78
C LEU A 26 10.16 -0.61 -17.26
N ASP A 27 9.64 -1.60 -17.99
CA ASP A 27 8.44 -2.33 -17.58
C ASP A 27 8.71 -3.12 -16.29
N LYS A 28 9.89 -3.72 -16.13
CA LYS A 28 10.30 -4.39 -14.87
C LYS A 28 10.38 -3.41 -13.71
N ARG A 29 10.85 -2.18 -13.93
CA ARG A 29 10.87 -1.12 -12.90
C ARG A 29 9.45 -0.67 -12.54
N ARG A 30 8.61 -0.42 -13.54
CA ARG A 30 7.21 0.01 -13.36
C ARG A 30 6.35 -1.07 -12.71
N GLY A 31 6.58 -2.34 -13.04
CA GLY A 31 5.86 -3.47 -12.45
C GLY A 31 6.02 -3.57 -10.93
N LYS A 32 7.12 -3.05 -10.36
CA LYS A 32 7.32 -3.02 -8.91
C LYS A 32 6.44 -2.01 -8.18
N THR A 33 6.06 -0.93 -8.84
CA THR A 33 5.32 0.19 -8.24
C THR A 33 3.89 0.31 -8.74
N ARG A 34 3.52 -0.50 -9.76
CA ARG A 34 2.18 -0.51 -10.32
C ARG A 34 1.25 -1.29 -9.41
N ILE A 35 0.13 -0.68 -9.08
CA ILE A 35 -1.00 -1.35 -8.42
C ILE A 35 -2.10 -1.65 -9.45
N TYR A 36 -2.85 -2.72 -9.22
CA TYR A 36 -4.06 -3.03 -9.98
C TYR A 36 -5.28 -2.64 -9.16
N VAL A 37 -6.06 -1.67 -9.67
CA VAL A 37 -7.25 -1.14 -8.98
C VAL A 37 -8.46 -2.07 -9.15
N GLY A 38 -8.51 -2.84 -10.25
CA GLY A 38 -9.59 -3.80 -10.52
C GLY A 38 -10.97 -3.18 -10.61
N ASN A 39 -11.95 -3.83 -10.00
CA ASN A 39 -13.38 -3.45 -9.98
C ASN A 39 -13.67 -2.08 -9.36
N HIS A 40 -12.65 -1.35 -8.91
CA HIS A 40 -12.79 -0.02 -8.31
C HIS A 40 -12.34 1.09 -9.26
N ILE A 41 -12.01 0.77 -10.51
CA ILE A 41 -11.58 1.76 -11.50
C ILE A 41 -12.62 2.85 -11.72
N ASP A 42 -13.91 2.51 -11.72
CA ASP A 42 -14.97 3.50 -11.91
C ASP A 42 -15.03 4.51 -10.75
N ARG A 43 -14.90 4.01 -9.50
CA ARG A 43 -14.84 4.87 -8.31
C ARG A 43 -13.61 5.77 -8.34
N TRP A 44 -12.48 5.23 -8.78
CA TRP A 44 -11.23 5.97 -8.93
C TRP A 44 -11.35 7.09 -9.96
N LEU A 45 -11.89 6.79 -11.15
CA LEU A 45 -12.08 7.77 -12.22
C LEU A 45 -13.09 8.86 -11.83
N MET A 46 -14.19 8.48 -11.19
CA MET A 46 -15.17 9.43 -10.67
C MET A 46 -14.53 10.36 -9.62
N LEU A 47 -13.69 9.83 -8.73
CA LEU A 47 -12.98 10.65 -7.73
C LEU A 47 -12.01 11.63 -8.40
N LYS A 48 -11.28 11.15 -9.42
CA LYS A 48 -10.37 11.98 -10.21
C LYS A 48 -11.09 13.14 -10.87
N GLU A 49 -12.26 12.90 -11.48
CA GLU A 49 -13.07 13.92 -12.13
C GLU A 49 -13.67 14.90 -11.13
N LYS A 50 -14.28 14.41 -10.04
CA LYS A 50 -14.93 15.27 -9.02
C LYS A 50 -13.99 16.25 -8.34
N LEU A 51 -12.72 15.88 -8.21
CA LEU A 51 -11.68 16.70 -7.58
C LEU A 51 -10.72 17.32 -8.61
N ASP A 52 -11.01 17.15 -9.91
CA ASP A 52 -10.23 17.64 -11.04
C ASP A 52 -8.72 17.33 -10.94
N PHE A 53 -8.39 16.12 -10.47
CA PHE A 53 -6.99 15.69 -10.35
C PHE A 53 -6.33 15.47 -11.71
N ARG A 54 -5.10 15.99 -11.87
CA ARG A 54 -4.35 15.89 -13.13
C ARG A 54 -3.82 14.49 -13.36
N ASN A 55 -3.45 13.79 -12.29
CA ASN A 55 -2.80 12.49 -12.35
C ASN A 55 -3.34 11.51 -11.31
N ASP A 56 -3.32 10.21 -11.63
CA ASP A 56 -3.68 9.13 -10.73
C ASP A 56 -2.78 9.09 -9.49
N ALA A 57 -1.54 9.57 -9.60
CA ALA A 57 -0.65 9.73 -8.44
C ALA A 57 -1.21 10.72 -7.41
N GLU A 58 -1.88 11.80 -7.83
CA GLU A 58 -2.48 12.79 -6.92
C GLU A 58 -3.70 12.19 -6.22
N VAL A 59 -4.54 11.44 -6.96
CA VAL A 59 -5.67 10.68 -6.40
C VAL A 59 -5.16 9.70 -5.32
N ALA A 60 -4.07 8.98 -5.62
CA ALA A 60 -3.46 8.05 -4.68
C ALA A 60 -2.98 8.77 -3.40
N GLY A 61 -2.27 9.89 -3.55
CA GLY A 61 -1.79 10.69 -2.42
C GLY A 61 -2.93 11.18 -1.55
N PHE A 62 -3.97 11.77 -2.15
CA PHE A 62 -5.15 12.23 -1.43
C PHE A 62 -5.84 11.11 -0.62
N LEU A 63 -5.97 9.91 -1.20
CA LEU A 63 -6.57 8.77 -0.50
C LEU A 63 -5.71 8.29 0.68
N LEU A 64 -4.38 8.33 0.55
CA LEU A 64 -3.44 8.00 1.63
C LEU A 64 -3.48 9.04 2.74
N ASP A 65 -3.44 10.33 2.38
CA ASP A 65 -3.54 11.44 3.33
C ASP A 65 -4.86 11.38 4.10
N LEU A 66 -5.98 11.09 3.43
CA LEU A 66 -7.26 10.86 4.11
C LEU A 66 -7.17 9.71 5.11
N TYR A 67 -6.55 8.59 4.75
CA TYR A 67 -6.40 7.48 5.68
C TYR A 67 -5.61 7.87 6.93
N ASP A 68 -4.47 8.54 6.76
CA ASP A 68 -3.59 8.96 7.87
C ASP A 68 -4.28 9.97 8.81
N ASN A 69 -5.10 10.86 8.24
CA ASN A 69 -5.83 11.89 9.00
C ASN A 69 -7.08 11.36 9.72
N TYR A 70 -7.71 10.31 9.19
CA TYR A 70 -8.94 9.73 9.76
C TYR A 70 -8.67 8.56 10.71
N HIS A 71 -7.46 8.04 10.77
CA HIS A 71 -7.12 6.96 11.69
C HIS A 71 -7.19 7.44 13.16
N PRO A 72 -8.16 6.99 13.98
CA PRO A 72 -8.33 7.49 15.35
C PRO A 72 -7.10 7.25 16.23
N LEU A 73 -6.25 6.26 15.91
CA LEU A 73 -5.05 5.98 16.71
C LEU A 73 -3.92 7.01 16.50
N SER A 74 -3.97 7.88 15.48
CA SER A 74 -3.02 9.01 15.34
C SER A 74 -3.45 10.22 16.19
N LYS A 75 -4.74 10.33 16.54
CA LYS A 75 -5.27 11.35 17.45
C LYS A 75 -5.18 10.94 18.93
N VAL A 76 -5.14 9.65 19.24
CA VAL A 76 -5.07 9.13 20.63
C VAL A 76 -3.73 9.42 21.33
N LEU A 77 -2.65 9.71 20.59
CA LEU A 77 -1.35 10.03 21.20
C LEU A 77 -1.19 11.50 21.66
N LEU A 78 -2.21 12.35 21.48
CA LEU A 78 -2.19 13.76 21.96
C LEU A 78 -3.28 14.08 22.99
N CYS A 79 -3.94 13.08 23.56
CA CYS A 79 -4.77 13.28 24.74
C CYS A 79 -3.92 13.06 26.00
N PRO A 80 -3.73 14.06 26.89
CA PRO A 80 -3.30 13.77 28.24
C PRO A 80 -4.37 12.85 28.85
N LEU A 81 -3.96 11.66 29.27
CA LEU A 81 -4.74 10.75 30.08
C LEU A 81 -5.49 11.56 31.15
N PRO A 82 -6.84 11.50 31.26
CA PRO A 82 -7.51 12.07 32.41
C PRO A 82 -7.09 11.26 33.65
N GLU A 83 -6.16 11.85 34.38
CA GLU A 83 -5.74 11.53 35.72
C GLU A 83 -6.99 11.51 36.61
N GLY A 84 -7.56 10.32 36.84
CA GLY A 84 -8.72 10.21 37.72
C GLY A 84 -9.65 9.02 37.56
N MET A 85 -9.46 8.11 36.60
CA MET A 85 -10.33 6.93 36.53
C MET A 85 -9.77 5.81 37.41
N ARG A 86 -10.23 5.80 38.67
CA ARG A 86 -10.03 4.73 39.66
C ARG A 86 -10.22 3.37 38.99
N ARG A 87 -9.12 2.62 38.90
CA ARG A 87 -9.14 1.22 38.46
C ARG A 87 -9.96 0.44 39.50
N ILE A 88 -11.20 0.12 39.17
CA ILE A 88 -11.98 -0.82 39.96
C ILE A 88 -11.33 -2.19 39.75
N SER A 89 -10.50 -2.59 40.70
CA SER A 89 -10.05 -3.96 40.82
C SER A 89 -11.28 -4.80 41.19
N VAL A 90 -11.81 -5.56 40.23
CA VAL A 90 -12.57 -6.76 40.57
C VAL A 90 -11.56 -7.89 40.66
N LYS A 91 -11.23 -8.20 41.90
CA LYS A 91 -10.41 -9.33 42.31
C LYS A 91 -11.24 -10.61 42.20
N GLU A 92 -10.73 -11.54 41.39
CA GLU A 92 -10.69 -13.00 41.63
C GLU A 92 -12.00 -13.82 41.60
N GLY A 93 -11.96 -14.91 40.82
CA GLY A 93 -13.04 -15.89 40.71
C GLY A 93 -12.73 -17.03 39.73
N ARG A 94 -11.78 -17.88 40.12
CA ARG A 94 -11.43 -19.20 39.56
C ARG A 94 -12.66 -20.06 39.17
N ALA A 95 -12.66 -20.65 37.96
CA ALA A 95 -13.16 -22.01 37.64
C ALA A 95 -13.04 -22.30 36.12
N LEU A 96 -12.03 -23.05 35.67
CA LEU A 96 -12.19 -24.42 35.14
C LEU A 96 -13.63 -24.88 34.86
N SER A 97 -13.94 -25.04 33.56
CA SER A 97 -14.88 -26.02 33.00
C SER A 97 -14.49 -26.14 31.52
N GLY A 98 -13.93 -27.21 30.98
CA GLY A 98 -14.21 -28.62 31.22
C GLY A 98 -15.26 -29.10 30.21
N SER A 99 -14.82 -29.61 29.05
CA SER A 99 -15.45 -30.65 28.19
C SER A 99 -14.80 -30.60 26.78
N THR A 100 -13.94 -31.55 26.38
CA THR A 100 -14.26 -32.88 25.81
C THR A 100 -14.88 -32.72 24.40
N SER A 101 -14.31 -33.20 23.29
CA SER A 101 -13.73 -34.54 23.06
C SER A 101 -12.64 -34.57 21.97
N PHE A 102 -11.67 -35.46 22.21
CA PHE A 102 -10.71 -36.01 21.26
C PHE A 102 -11.41 -37.19 20.54
N ILE A 103 -11.33 -37.27 19.20
CA ILE A 103 -11.71 -38.48 18.45
C ILE A 103 -10.41 -39.17 18.04
N ALA A 104 -10.23 -40.40 18.50
CA ALA A 104 -9.07 -41.25 18.24
C ALA A 104 -9.10 -41.83 16.81
N ALA A 105 -7.91 -42.05 16.26
CA ALA A 105 -7.65 -42.92 15.14
C ALA A 105 -7.71 -44.38 15.60
N ASP A 106 -8.26 -45.25 14.77
CA ASP A 106 -7.97 -46.68 14.87
C ASP A 106 -7.71 -47.22 13.46
N GLY A 107 -6.57 -47.88 13.33
CA GLY A 107 -6.15 -48.59 12.13
C GLY A 107 -5.97 -50.05 12.48
N THR A 108 -6.52 -50.93 11.64
CA THR A 108 -6.01 -52.26 11.34
C THR A 108 -6.54 -52.65 9.98
#